data_AF-A0A226DGX5-F1
#
_entry.id   AF-A0A226DGX5-F1
#
_cell.length_a   1.000
_cell.length_b   1.000
_cell.length_c   1.000
_cell.angle_alpha   90.00
_cell.angle_beta   90.00
_cell.angle_gamma   90.00
#
_symmetry.space_group_name_H-M   'P 1'
#
loop_
_entity.id
_entity.type
_entity.pdbx_description
1 polymer ?
#
loop_
_entity_poly.entity_id
_entity_poly.type
_entity_poly.pdbx_seq_one_letter_code
_entity_poly.pdbx_strand_id
1 'polypeptide(L)'
;IYRKYLGQDYRDVAEIESNVSMIFSNSHFSINNPRPIFQDIEEIGGIHCRGAESLSKWLSAAPDGFIFFSLGTVIKGVTLPEETRKMFLNAFSRLKQRVLWKFESEQMADLQIETLN
;
A
#
# COMPACT_ATOMS: atom_id res chain seq x y z
N ILE A 1 7.35 -8.47 22.94
CA ILE A 1 7.75 -7.29 22.11
C ILE A 1 7.32 -5.99 22.77
N TYR A 2 6.04 -5.77 23.07
CA TYR A 2 5.55 -4.51 23.65
C TYR A 2 6.22 -4.07 24.96
N ARG A 3 6.37 -4.96 25.95
CA ARG A 3 7.06 -4.64 27.22
C ARG A 3 8.50 -4.14 27.06
N LYS A 4 9.19 -4.52 25.98
CA LYS A 4 10.54 -4.04 25.68
C LYS A 4 10.55 -2.55 25.31
N TYR A 5 9.49 -2.05 24.66
CA TYR A 5 9.42 -0.69 24.14
C TYR A 5 8.51 0.23 24.97
N LEU A 6 7.54 -0.32 25.69
CA LEU A 6 6.51 0.43 26.44
C LEU A 6 6.63 0.26 27.97
N GLY A 7 7.65 -0.46 28.44
CA GLY A 7 7.90 -0.71 29.87
C GLY A 7 7.34 -2.04 30.37
N GLN A 8 7.86 -2.50 31.51
CA GLN A 8 7.47 -3.79 32.10
C GLN A 8 6.04 -3.78 32.65
N ASP A 9 5.52 -2.59 32.99
CA ASP A 9 4.16 -2.36 33.49
C ASP A 9 3.11 -2.38 32.35
N TYR A 10 3.53 -2.61 31.11
CA TYR A 10 2.62 -2.75 29.98
C TYR A 10 1.76 -4.01 30.13
N ARG A 11 0.45 -3.81 30.19
CA ARG A 11 -0.57 -4.85 30.33
C ARG A 11 -0.56 -5.82 29.14
N ASP A 12 -1.13 -7.00 29.34
CA ASP A 12 -1.25 -7.94 28.23
C ASP A 12 -2.18 -7.36 27.15
N VAL A 13 -1.90 -7.66 25.88
CA VAL A 13 -2.68 -7.13 24.75
C VAL A 13 -4.13 -7.61 24.83
N ALA A 14 -4.38 -8.87 25.22
CA ALA A 14 -5.73 -9.40 25.34
C ALA A 14 -6.51 -8.72 26.50
N GLU A 15 -5.80 -8.31 27.56
CA GLU A 15 -6.40 -7.55 28.66
C GLU A 15 -6.76 -6.13 28.23
N ILE A 16 -5.92 -5.49 27.41
CA ILE A 16 -6.21 -4.18 26.84
C ILE A 16 -7.42 -4.27 25.91
N GLU A 17 -7.42 -5.23 24.98
CA GLU A 17 -8.50 -5.44 24.00
C GLU A 17 -9.85 -5.72 24.67
N SER A 18 -9.88 -6.48 25.76
CA SER A 18 -11.12 -6.78 26.49
C SER A 18 -11.68 -5.61 27.32
N ASN A 19 -10.89 -4.56 27.57
CA ASN A 19 -11.29 -3.38 28.36
C ASN A 19 -11.40 -2.10 27.51
N VAL A 20 -11.40 -2.21 26.18
CA VAL A 20 -11.58 -1.06 25.28
C VAL A 20 -13.01 -0.53 25.41
N SER A 21 -13.16 0.78 25.64
CA SER A 21 -14.49 1.44 25.70
C SER A 21 -15.02 1.88 24.34
N MET A 22 -14.14 2.01 23.34
CA MET A 22 -14.47 2.46 21.99
C MET A 22 -13.37 2.06 20.99
N ILE A 23 -13.78 1.63 19.80
CA ILE A 23 -12.90 1.25 18.70
C ILE A 23 -13.10 2.21 17.54
N PHE A 24 -12.03 2.90 17.16
CA PHE A 24 -12.01 3.70 15.94
C PHE A 24 -11.50 2.86 14.77
N SER A 25 -12.37 2.61 13.79
CA SER A 25 -12.09 1.80 12.62
C SER A 25 -11.81 2.69 11.41
N ASN A 26 -10.69 2.46 10.70
CA ASN A 26 -10.42 3.11 9.42
C ASN A 26 -11.27 2.48 8.30
N SER A 27 -12.58 2.67 8.38
CA SER A 27 -13.58 2.14 7.47
C SER A 27 -14.70 3.13 7.26
N HIS A 28 -15.59 2.83 6.32
CA HIS A 28 -16.79 3.64 6.09
C HIS A 28 -17.90 2.76 5.49
N PHE A 29 -19.12 2.92 6.00
CA PHE A 29 -20.30 2.16 5.60
C PHE A 29 -20.60 2.24 4.09
N SER A 30 -20.13 3.27 3.39
CA SER A 30 -20.32 3.40 1.94
C SER A 30 -19.40 2.52 1.10
N ILE A 31 -18.33 1.97 1.70
CA ILE A 31 -17.29 1.19 1.00
C ILE A 31 -17.51 -0.31 1.24
N ASN A 32 -18.05 -0.66 2.40
CA ASN A 32 -18.25 -2.05 2.81
C ASN A 32 -19.70 -2.49 2.61
N ASN A 33 -19.89 -3.81 2.51
CA ASN A 33 -21.23 -4.39 2.58
C ASN A 33 -21.87 -4.12 3.96
N PRO A 34 -23.20 -3.94 4.03
CA PRO A 34 -23.91 -3.77 5.28
C PRO A 34 -23.65 -4.96 6.22
N ARG A 35 -23.25 -4.65 7.45
CA ARG A 35 -23.01 -5.63 8.51
C ARG A 35 -23.40 -5.02 9.87
N PRO A 36 -23.83 -5.84 10.84
CA PRO A 36 -23.96 -5.37 12.21
C PRO A 36 -22.62 -4.85 12.73
N ILE A 37 -22.64 -3.65 13.29
CA ILE A 37 -21.53 -3.04 14.04
C ILE A 37 -22.01 -2.83 15.47
N PHE A 38 -21.10 -2.96 16.44
CA PHE A 38 -21.41 -2.64 17.83
C PHE A 38 -21.40 -1.12 18.04
N GLN A 39 -22.13 -0.65 19.04
CA GLN A 39 -22.30 0.79 19.32
C GLN A 39 -21.01 1.48 19.77
N ASP A 40 -20.02 0.70 20.22
CA ASP A 40 -18.69 1.17 20.61
C ASP A 40 -17.71 1.24 19.43
N ILE A 41 -18.14 0.91 18.20
CA ILE A 41 -17.30 1.02 17.00
C ILE A 41 -17.68 2.25 16.19
N GLU A 42 -16.75 3.19 16.08
CA GLU A 42 -16.90 4.39 15.26
C GLU A 42 -16.04 4.28 13.99
N GLU A 43 -16.68 4.45 12.84
CA GLU A 43 -16.02 4.37 11.52
C GLU A 43 -15.46 5.73 11.11
N ILE A 44 -14.13 5.86 11.18
CA ILE A 44 -13.36 7.04 10.77
C ILE A 44 -12.51 6.71 9.54
N GLY A 45 -13.18 6.58 8.40
CA GLY A 45 -12.53 6.27 7.13
C GLY A 45 -11.55 7.35 6.67
N GLY A 46 -10.44 6.93 6.08
CA GLY A 46 -9.49 7.85 5.45
C GLY A 46 -8.57 8.58 6.44
N ILE A 47 -8.41 8.09 7.68
CA ILE A 47 -7.51 8.69 8.68
C ILE A 47 -6.05 8.80 8.22
N HIS A 48 -5.65 8.00 7.25
CA HIS A 48 -4.31 7.97 6.67
C HIS A 48 -4.18 8.84 5.41
N CYS A 49 -5.29 9.36 4.88
CA CYS A 49 -5.30 10.17 3.69
C CYS A 49 -4.66 11.53 3.96
N ARG A 50 -3.73 11.93 3.08
CA ARG A 50 -3.10 13.24 3.08
C ARG A 50 -3.46 13.95 1.78
N GLY A 51 -3.24 15.27 1.73
CA GLY A 51 -3.39 16.03 0.50
C GLY A 51 -2.58 15.40 -0.64
N ALA A 52 -3.20 15.30 -1.82
CA ALA A 52 -2.53 14.73 -2.99
C ALA A 52 -1.44 15.68 -3.49
N GLU A 53 -0.31 15.11 -3.88
CA GLU A 53 0.74 15.84 -4.61
C GLU A 53 0.34 16.00 -6.09
N SER A 54 0.90 17.01 -6.75
CA SER A 54 0.67 17.23 -8.17
C SER A 54 1.22 16.07 -8.99
N LEU A 55 0.41 15.55 -9.91
CA LEU A 55 0.82 14.51 -10.84
C LEU A 55 1.97 15.00 -11.73
N SER A 56 3.00 14.17 -11.92
CA SER A 56 4.13 14.54 -12.77
C SER A 56 3.68 14.77 -14.23
N LYS A 57 4.37 15.68 -14.93
CA LYS A 57 4.11 15.92 -16.36
C LYS A 57 4.31 14.66 -17.20
N TRP A 58 5.27 13.80 -16.81
CA TRP A 58 5.52 12.53 -17.47
C TRP A 58 4.32 11.58 -17.39
N LEU A 59 3.64 11.49 -16.25
CA LEU A 59 2.42 10.68 -16.12
C LEU A 59 1.24 11.33 -16.86
N SER A 60 1.10 12.65 -16.73
CA SER A 60 -0.02 13.40 -17.33
C SER A 60 0.02 13.41 -18.86
N ALA A 61 1.21 13.32 -19.47
CA ALA A 61 1.41 13.31 -20.92
C ALA A 61 1.32 11.89 -21.54
N ALA A 62 0.83 10.89 -20.81
CA ALA A 62 0.68 9.54 -21.33
C ALA A 62 -0.57 9.44 -22.23
N PRO A 63 -0.43 9.22 -23.56
CA PRO A 63 -1.56 9.30 -24.50
C PRO A 63 -2.64 8.26 -24.23
N ASP A 64 -2.22 7.04 -23.85
CA ASP A 64 -3.11 5.93 -23.50
C ASP A 64 -3.41 5.83 -21.99
N GLY A 65 -2.97 6.82 -21.20
CA GLY A 65 -3.01 6.81 -19.74
C GLY A 65 -1.84 6.07 -19.08
N PHE A 66 -1.91 5.93 -17.75
CA PHE A 66 -0.86 5.28 -16.96
C PHE A 66 -1.43 4.29 -15.95
N ILE A 67 -0.59 3.34 -15.52
CA ILE A 67 -0.86 2.34 -14.50
C ILE A 67 0.16 2.53 -13.40
N PHE A 68 -0.28 2.73 -12.16
CA PHE A 68 0.58 2.65 -10.98
C PHE A 68 0.52 1.25 -10.39
N PHE A 69 1.68 0.61 -10.24
CA PHE A 69 1.82 -0.73 -9.69
C PHE A 69 2.71 -0.71 -8.44
N SER A 70 2.22 -1.28 -7.35
CA SER A 70 2.97 -1.47 -6.11
C SER A 70 2.47 -2.69 -5.34
N LEU A 71 3.34 -3.31 -4.54
CA LEU A 71 3.04 -4.51 -3.72
C LEU A 71 2.87 -4.17 -2.23
N GLY A 72 2.62 -2.90 -1.93
CA GLY A 72 2.60 -2.39 -0.55
C GLY A 72 4.00 -2.21 0.03
N THR A 73 4.11 -2.33 1.36
CA THR A 73 5.36 -2.13 2.11
C THR A 73 6.05 -3.43 2.50
N VAL A 74 5.30 -4.54 2.57
CA VAL A 74 5.79 -5.83 3.06
C VAL A 74 6.52 -6.59 1.96
N ILE A 75 5.91 -6.71 0.79
CA ILE A 75 6.51 -7.39 -0.35
C ILE A 75 7.31 -6.37 -1.13
N LYS A 76 8.63 -6.59 -1.20
CA LYS A 76 9.54 -5.74 -1.98
C LYS A 76 9.73 -6.36 -3.36
N GLY A 77 9.62 -5.56 -4.41
CA GLY A 77 9.84 -6.02 -5.79
C GLY A 77 11.22 -6.67 -5.97
N VAL A 78 12.24 -6.17 -5.27
CA VAL A 78 13.61 -6.73 -5.29
C VAL A 78 13.70 -8.15 -4.73
N THR A 79 12.76 -8.55 -3.86
CA THR A 79 12.73 -9.89 -3.27
C THR A 79 11.97 -10.90 -4.11
N LEU A 80 11.26 -10.45 -5.16
CA LEU A 80 10.59 -11.36 -6.06
C LEU A 80 11.63 -12.20 -6.83
N PRO A 81 11.37 -13.49 -7.05
CA PRO A 81 12.18 -14.31 -7.96
C PRO A 81 12.27 -13.64 -9.34
N GLU A 82 13.40 -13.84 -10.01
CA GLU A 82 13.65 -13.29 -11.34
C GLU A 82 12.56 -13.65 -12.36
N GLU A 83 12.13 -14.91 -12.36
CA GLU A 83 11.05 -15.38 -13.22
C GLU A 83 9.75 -14.59 -13.01
N THR A 84 9.38 -14.34 -11.74
CA THR A 84 8.20 -13.55 -11.40
C THR A 84 8.34 -12.11 -11.87
N ARG A 85 9.51 -11.48 -11.71
CA ARG A 85 9.76 -10.12 -12.22
C ARG A 85 9.63 -10.09 -13.74
N LYS A 86 10.24 -11.05 -14.44
CA LYS A 86 10.14 -11.18 -15.90
C LYS A 86 8.70 -11.38 -16.37
N MET A 87 7.88 -12.14 -15.65
CA MET A 87 6.45 -12.29 -15.95
C MET A 87 5.70 -10.95 -15.87
N PHE A 88 5.95 -10.15 -14.83
CA PHE A 88 5.36 -8.80 -14.73
C PHE A 88 5.83 -7.90 -15.88
N LEU A 89 7.13 -7.84 -16.16
CA LEU A 89 7.68 -7.04 -17.25
C LEU A 89 7.09 -7.44 -18.61
N ASN A 90 6.98 -8.75 -18.85
CA ASN A 90 6.39 -9.30 -20.07
C ASN A 90 4.88 -9.02 -20.18
N ALA A 91 4.16 -8.95 -19.06
CA ALA A 91 2.76 -8.51 -19.05
C ALA A 91 2.64 -7.02 -19.32
N PHE A 92 3.47 -6.20 -18.67
CA PHE A 92 3.47 -4.75 -18.83
C PHE A 92 3.85 -4.32 -20.24
N SER A 93 4.79 -5.02 -20.91
CA SER A 93 5.22 -4.69 -22.27
C SER A 93 4.13 -4.88 -23.34
N ARG A 94 3.05 -5.61 -23.02
CA ARG A 94 1.88 -5.76 -23.91
C ARG A 94 0.83 -4.66 -23.72
N LEU A 95 0.95 -3.84 -22.70
CA LEU A 95 0.00 -2.77 -22.40
C LEU A 95 0.38 -1.51 -23.18
N LYS A 96 -0.62 -0.72 -23.58
CA LYS A 96 -0.40 0.58 -24.24
C LYS A 96 -0.12 1.70 -23.24
N GLN A 97 -0.55 1.52 -22.00
CA GLN A 97 -0.36 2.46 -20.90
C GLN A 97 1.09 2.53 -20.45
N ARG A 98 1.51 3.70 -19.95
CA ARG A 98 2.77 3.80 -19.20
C ARG A 98 2.62 3.11 -17.85
N VAL A 99 3.52 2.19 -17.51
CA VAL A 99 3.50 1.53 -16.19
C VAL A 99 4.54 2.15 -15.28
N LEU A 100 4.10 2.73 -14.16
CA LEU A 100 4.94 3.18 -13.07
C LEU A 100 4.95 2.10 -11.98
N TRP A 101 6.04 1.34 -11.90
CA TRP A 101 6.24 0.34 -10.85
C TRP A 101 7.08 0.93 -9.71
N LYS A 102 6.48 1.04 -8.52
CA LYS A 102 7.24 1.30 -7.29
C LYS A 102 8.17 0.12 -7.01
N PHE A 103 9.48 0.36 -7.06
CA PHE A 103 10.50 -0.65 -6.85
C PHE A 103 11.53 -0.17 -5.81
N GLU A 104 12.02 -1.08 -4.96
CA GLU A 104 12.90 -0.75 -3.82
C GLU A 104 14.40 -0.67 -4.16
N SER A 105 14.74 -0.62 -5.45
CA SER A 105 16.11 -0.47 -5.95
C SER A 105 16.12 0.45 -7.16
N GLU A 106 17.20 1.21 -7.33
CA GLU A 106 17.43 2.04 -8.52
C GLU A 106 17.77 1.21 -9.76
N GLN A 107 18.21 -0.03 -9.53
CA GLN A 107 18.62 -0.96 -10.59
C GLN A 107 17.74 -2.20 -10.54
N MET A 108 17.16 -2.55 -11.68
CA MET A 108 16.54 -3.84 -11.89
C MET A 108 17.33 -4.55 -13.00
N ALA A 109 18.04 -5.63 -12.65
CA ALA A 109 18.90 -6.36 -13.58
C ALA A 109 18.16 -6.88 -14.83
N ASP A 110 16.84 -7.09 -14.70
CA ASP A 110 15.97 -7.60 -15.76
C ASP A 110 15.44 -6.52 -16.72
N LEU A 111 15.73 -5.25 -16.44
CA LEU A 111 15.28 -4.09 -17.20
C LEU A 111 16.51 -3.37 -17.75
N GLN A 112 16.66 -3.35 -19.08
CA GLN A 112 17.49 -2.33 -19.71
C GLN A 112 16.70 -1.02 -19.67
N ILE A 113 16.97 -0.19 -18.66
CA ILE A 113 16.33 1.11 -18.50
C ILE A 113 17.02 2.07 -19.47
N GLU A 114 16.29 2.63 -20.44
CA GLU A 114 16.62 3.98 -20.93
C GLU A 114 16.37 4.91 -19.75
N THR A 115 17.44 5.30 -19.06
CA THR A 115 17.39 6.27 -17.97
C THR A 115 16.87 7.57 -18.54
N LEU A 116 15.67 7.98 -18.10
CA LEU A 116 15.16 9.32 -18.34
C LEU A 116 16.04 10.29 -17.54
N ASN A 117 16.98 10.93 -18.24
CA ASN A 117 17.65 12.16 -17.80
C ASN A 117 16.65 13.32 -17.75
#